data_AF-A0A7W8TSA3-F1
#
_entry.id   AF-A0A7W8TSA3-F1
#
_cell.length_a   1.000
_cell.length_b   1.000
_cell.length_c   1.000
_cell.angle_alpha   90.00
_cell.angle_beta   90.00
_cell.angle_gamma   90.00
#
_symmetry.space_group_name_H-M   'P 1'
#
loop_
_entity.id
_entity.type
_entity.pdbx_description
1 polymer ?
#
loop_
_entity_poly.entity_id
_entity_poly.type
_entity_poly.pdbx_seq_one_letter_code
_entity_poly.pdbx_strand_id
1 'polypeptide(L)' 'MTEENMRAAGLVVVLGTEASVPDLGGVQIEVWETDEPCLRGIEGRERMELVRDDIHTRVNELKHRLLASH' A
#
# COMPACT_ATOMS: atom_id res chain seq x y z
N MET A 1 -5.99 -5.49 12.04
CA MET A 1 -7.02 -4.69 11.35
C MET A 1 -8.37 -5.32 11.61
N THR A 2 -9.43 -4.54 11.87
CA THR A 2 -10.79 -5.05 12.10
C THR A 2 -11.64 -4.81 10.85
N GLU A 3 -12.68 -5.64 10.63
CA GLU A 3 -13.61 -5.44 9.51
C GLU A 3 -14.31 -4.08 9.57
N GLU A 4 -14.64 -3.61 10.77
CA GLU A 4 -15.23 -2.28 11.00
C GLU A 4 -14.34 -1.17 10.44
N ASN A 5 -13.04 -1.20 10.75
CA ASN A 5 -12.09 -0.21 10.23
C ASN A 5 -11.99 -0.26 8.70
N MET A 6 -12.05 -1.47 8.12
CA MET A 6 -11.98 -1.64 6.66
C MET A 6 -13.23 -1.08 5.97
N ARG A 7 -14.41 -1.34 6.51
CA ARG A 7 -15.68 -0.78 6.00
C ARG A 7 -15.70 0.74 6.11
N ALA A 8 -15.22 1.29 7.23
CA ALA A 8 -15.12 2.73 7.41
C ALA A 8 -14.14 3.39 6.42
N ALA A 9 -13.06 2.71 6.06
CA ALA A 9 -12.08 3.22 5.11
C ALA A 9 -12.56 3.17 3.65
N GLY A 10 -13.34 2.15 3.27
CA GLY A 10 -13.83 1.95 1.89
C GLY A 10 -12.75 1.50 0.89
N LEU A 11 -11.50 1.87 1.11
CA LEU A 11 -10.31 1.38 0.41
C LEU A 11 -9.24 0.93 1.42
N VAL A 12 -8.71 -0.26 1.23
CA VAL A 12 -7.60 -0.83 2.01
C VAL A 12 -6.43 -1.11 1.07
N VAL A 13 -5.27 -0.54 1.38
CA VAL A 13 -4.02 -0.79 0.66
C VAL A 13 -3.12 -1.69 1.50
N VAL A 14 -2.73 -2.82 0.93
CA VAL A 14 -1.82 -3.80 1.55
C VAL A 14 -0.43 -3.64 0.96
N LEU A 15 0.59 -3.44 1.80
CA LEU A 15 1.98 -3.36 1.35
C LEU A 15 2.62 -4.75 1.37
N GLY A 16 3.16 -5.16 0.22
CA GLY A 16 3.72 -6.50 0.02
C GLY A 16 2.66 -7.60 -0.14
N THR A 17 3.13 -8.83 -0.33
CA THR A 17 2.28 -10.00 -0.65
C THR A 17 2.09 -10.95 0.53
N GLU A 18 2.80 -10.75 1.64
CA GLU A 18 2.75 -11.63 2.81
C GLU A 18 1.45 -11.48 3.61
N ALA A 19 0.82 -10.30 3.54
CA ALA A 19 -0.42 -10.01 4.25
C ALA A 19 -1.63 -10.43 3.41
N SER A 20 -2.43 -11.35 3.95
CA SER A 20 -3.76 -11.69 3.40
C SER A 20 -4.84 -10.91 4.13
N VAL A 21 -5.70 -10.23 3.37
CA VAL A 21 -6.82 -9.47 3.89
C VAL A 21 -8.11 -10.13 3.40
N PRO A 22 -9.09 -10.39 4.29
CA PRO A 22 -10.34 -11.01 3.88
C PRO A 22 -11.08 -10.12 2.88
N ASP A 23 -11.67 -10.75 1.86
CA ASP A 23 -12.57 -10.06 0.95
C ASP A 23 -13.82 -9.62 1.71
N LEU A 24 -14.02 -8.30 1.81
CA LEU A 24 -15.16 -7.69 2.46
C LEU A 24 -15.96 -6.91 1.42
N GLY A 25 -17.15 -7.40 1.11
CA GLY A 25 -18.06 -6.73 0.17
C GLY A 25 -18.24 -5.24 0.51
N GLY A 26 -18.09 -4.39 -0.51
CA GLY A 26 -18.16 -2.93 -0.40
C GLY A 26 -16.84 -2.24 -0.03
N VAL A 27 -15.76 -2.99 0.19
CA VAL A 27 -14.42 -2.46 0.43
C VAL A 27 -13.53 -2.77 -0.76
N GLN A 28 -12.89 -1.76 -1.34
CA GLN A 28 -11.86 -1.95 -2.35
C GLN A 28 -10.56 -2.38 -1.68
N ILE A 29 -9.87 -3.38 -2.23
CA ILE A 29 -8.57 -3.83 -1.74
C ILE A 29 -7.55 -3.67 -2.87
N GLU A 30 -6.48 -2.94 -2.61
CA GLU A 30 -5.31 -2.83 -3.50
C GLU A 30 -4.09 -3.48 -2.83
N VAL A 31 -3.35 -4.30 -3.57
CA VAL A 31 -2.06 -4.83 -3.12
C VAL A 31 -0.95 -4.07 -3.80
N TRP A 32 -0.05 -3.52 -3.00
CA TRP A 32 1.09 -2.73 -3.41
C TRP A 32 2.35 -3.54 -3.17
N GLU A 33 2.79 -4.24 -4.22
CA GLU A 33 4.10 -4.87 -4.23
C GLU A 33 5.16 -3.77 -4.40
N THR A 34 6.04 -3.63 -3.42
CA THR A 34 7.20 -2.72 -3.46
C THR A 34 8.42 -3.50 -3.95
N ASP A 35 9.28 -2.86 -4.76
CA ASP A 35 10.59 -3.41 -5.10
C ASP A 35 11.42 -3.59 -3.82
N GLU A 36 11.65 -4.83 -3.40
CA GLU A 36 12.39 -5.12 -2.17
C GLU A 36 13.90 -4.92 -2.39
N PRO A 37 14.51 -3.84 -1.84
CA PRO A 37 15.88 -3.51 -2.18
C PRO A 37 16.90 -4.51 -1.61
N CYS A 38 16.52 -5.30 -0.59
CA CYS A 38 17.40 -6.35 -0.06
C CYS A 38 17.70 -7.45 -1.10
N LEU A 39 16.80 -7.70 -2.06
CA LEU A 39 17.04 -8.65 -3.17
C LEU A 39 18.16 -8.16 -4.11
N ARG A 40 18.47 -6.87 -4.06
CA ARG A 40 19.57 -6.22 -4.80
C ARG A 40 20.79 -5.94 -3.91
N GLY A 41 20.80 -6.47 -2.67
CA GLY A 41 21.90 -6.30 -1.71
C GLY A 41 21.92 -4.96 -0.98
N ILE A 42 20.85 -4.18 -1.05
CA ILE A 42 20.74 -2.88 -0.35
C ILE A 42 20.09 -3.09 1.01
N GLU A 43 20.78 -2.68 2.06
CA GLU A 43 20.37 -2.91 3.45
C GLU A 43 20.38 -1.62 4.30
N GLY A 44 19.99 -1.74 5.57
CA GLY A 44 20.05 -0.65 6.53
C GLY A 44 19.19 0.56 6.15
N ARG A 45 19.74 1.76 6.33
CA ARG A 45 19.02 3.02 6.13
C ARG A 45 18.64 3.25 4.67
N GLU A 46 19.53 2.94 3.73
CA GLU A 46 19.28 3.14 2.29
C GLU A 46 18.08 2.31 1.83
N ARG A 47 17.97 1.07 2.30
CA ARG A 47 16.79 0.21 2.04
C ARG A 47 15.50 0.89 2.50
N MET A 48 15.50 1.46 3.70
CA MET A 48 14.32 2.13 4.27
C MET A 48 13.96 3.42 3.56
N GLU A 49 14.96 4.16 3.06
CA GLU A 49 14.73 5.36 2.25
C GLU A 49 14.06 5.00 0.91
N LEU A 50 14.56 3.97 0.22
CA LEU A 50 13.98 3.52 -1.04
C LEU A 50 12.52 3.03 -0.89
N VAL A 51 12.25 2.21 0.13
CA VAL A 51 10.88 1.73 0.41
C VAL A 51 9.95 2.89 0.76
N ARG A 52 10.40 3.85 1.58
CA ARG A 52 9.63 5.04 1.92
C ARG A 52 9.30 5.87 0.68
N ASP A 53 10.27 6.07 -0.21
CA ASP A 53 10.12 6.93 -1.37
C ASP A 53 9.20 6.29 -2.44
N ASP A 54 9.21 4.95 -2.58
CA ASP A 54 8.22 4.20 -3.35
C ASP A 54 6.79 4.42 -2.79
N ILE A 55 6.60 4.17 -1.49
CA ILE A 55 5.31 4.37 -0.83
C ILE A 55 4.83 5.82 -1.00
N HIS A 56 5.72 6.80 -0.85
CA HIS A 56 5.38 8.22 -1.02
C HIS A 56 4.88 8.52 -2.43
N THR A 57 5.55 7.98 -3.44
CA THR A 57 5.16 8.15 -4.85
C THR A 57 3.78 7.58 -5.10
N ARG A 58 3.53 6.34 -4.66
CA ARG A 58 2.25 5.66 -4.85
C ARG A 58 1.10 6.31 -4.08
N VAL A 59 1.36 6.83 -2.88
CA VAL A 59 0.37 7.62 -2.12
C VAL A 59 0.00 8.89 -2.86
N ASN A 60 0.97 9.58 -3.48
CA ASN A 60 0.67 10.76 -4.29
C ASN A 60 -0.16 10.41 -5.52
N GLU A 61 0.14 9.30 -6.21
CA GLU A 61 -0.68 8.81 -7.32
C GLU A 61 -2.10 8.47 -6.89
N LEU A 62 -2.26 7.73 -5.78
CA LEU A 62 -3.56 7.40 -5.21
C LEU A 62 -4.36 8.67 -4.90
N LYS A 63 -3.73 9.66 -4.26
CA LYS A 63 -4.35 10.97 -4.00
C LYS A 63 -4.86 11.61 -5.28
N HIS A 64 -4.08 11.63 -6.36
CA HIS A 64 -4.54 12.17 -7.65
C HIS A 64 -5.73 11.39 -8.20
N ARG A 65 -5.73 10.05 -8.14
CA ARG A 65 -6.87 9.22 -8.58
C ARG A 65 -8.15 9.56 -7.81
N LEU A 66 -8.07 9.63 -6.49
CA LEU A 66 -9.22 9.90 -5.61
C LEU A 66 -9.79 11.31 -5.81
N LEU A 67 -8.93 12.28 -6.12
CA LEU A 67 -9.35 13.66 -6.41
C LEU A 67 -9.89 13.83 -7.84
N ALA A 68 -9.44 13.02 -8.79
CA ALA A 68 -9.92 13.04 -10.17
C ALA A 68 -11.25 12.28 -10.35
N SER A 69 -11.62 11.42 -9.40
CA SER A 69 -12.88 10.65 -9.42
C SER A 69 -14.08 11.40 -8.81
N HIS A 70 -14.02 12.74 -8.73
CA HIS A 70 -15.10 13.64 -8.31
C HIS A 70 -15.54 14.53 -9.46
#